data_AF-A0A833N2N0-F1
#
_entry.id   AF-A0A833N2N0-F1
#
_cell.length_a   1.000
_cell.length_b   1.000
_cell.length_c   1.000
_cell.angle_alpha   90.00
_cell.angle_beta   90.00
_cell.angle_gamma   90.00
#
_symmetry.space_group_name_H-M   'P 1'
#
loop_
_entity.id
_entity.type
_entity.pdbx_description
1 polymer ?
#
loop_
_entity_poly.entity_id
_entity_poly.type
_entity_poly.pdbx_seq_one_letter_code
_entity_poly.pdbx_strand_id
1 'polypeptide(L)' 'MSDKTQPTDETKPKGFQQDGKGDTSLAENRKDEKDERLDEALEETFPSSDPVSVKITK' A
#
# COMPACT_ATOMS: atom_id res chain seq x y z
N MET A 1 22.99 8.70 41.79
CA MET A 1 21.67 8.38 41.22
C MET A 1 21.73 8.76 39.76
N SER A 2 21.56 7.79 38.86
CA SER A 2 21.72 7.99 37.42
C SER A 2 20.34 8.14 36.78
N ASP A 3 19.90 9.39 36.62
CA ASP A 3 18.66 9.68 35.90
C ASP A 3 18.95 9.66 34.40
N LYS A 4 18.60 8.53 33.78
CA LYS A 4 18.69 8.29 32.33
C LYS A 4 17.38 8.79 31.72
N THR A 5 17.34 10.03 31.24
CA THR A 5 16.20 10.59 30.53
C THR A 5 16.05 9.89 29.18
N GLN A 6 15.10 8.95 29.08
CA GLN A 6 14.56 8.51 27.80
C GLN A 6 13.57 9.57 27.33
N PRO A 7 13.72 10.17 26.14
CA PRO A 7 12.62 10.92 25.55
C PRO A 7 11.53 9.91 25.19
N THR A 8 10.40 9.97 25.88
CA THR A 8 9.19 9.28 25.45
C THR A 8 8.73 9.95 24.15
N ASP A 9 8.86 9.23 23.04
CA ASP A 9 8.35 9.61 21.72
C ASP A 9 6.81 9.52 21.72
N GLU A 10 6.19 10.39 22.50
CA GLU A 10 4.75 10.59 22.59
C GLU A 10 4.36 11.74 21.66
N THR A 11 4.60 11.63 20.35
CA THR A 11 3.96 12.53 19.37
C THR A 11 3.99 12.01 17.94
N LYS A 12 3.73 10.72 17.73
CA LYS A 12 3.21 10.29 16.43
C LYS A 12 1.69 10.47 16.47
N PRO A 13 1.07 11.39 15.69
CA PRO A 13 -0.38 11.36 15.55
C PRO A 13 -0.75 9.95 15.10
N LYS A 14 -1.77 9.34 15.72
CA LYS A 14 -2.40 8.14 15.20
C LYS A 14 -3.02 8.48 13.84
N GLY A 15 -2.19 8.55 12.80
CA GLY A 15 -2.65 8.30 11.45
C GLY A 15 -3.31 6.93 11.43
N PHE A 16 -4.30 6.75 10.57
CA PHE A 16 -5.11 5.55 10.42
C PHE A 16 -4.25 4.28 10.52
N GLN A 17 -4.18 3.73 11.74
CA GLN A 17 -3.49 2.48 12.02
C GLN A 17 -4.56 1.43 11.89
N GLN A 18 -4.70 0.92 10.66
CA GLN A 18 -5.45 -0.27 10.39
C GLN A 18 -4.66 -1.42 11.04
N ASP A 19 -5.02 -1.74 12.28
CA ASP A 19 -4.59 -2.92 12.98
C ASP A 19 -4.89 -4.12 12.07
N GLY A 20 -3.84 -4.70 11.49
CA GLY A 20 -3.89 -5.70 10.41
C GLY A 20 -4.54 -7.04 10.77
N LYS A 21 -5.39 -7.07 11.80
CA LYS A 21 -6.21 -8.20 12.26
C LYS A 21 -7.67 -8.12 11.84
N GLY A 22 -8.13 -7.04 11.22
CA GLY A 22 -9.53 -6.89 10.83
C GLY A 22 -9.90 -7.61 9.52
N ASP A 23 -8.93 -7.79 8.63
CA ASP A 23 -9.21 -8.08 7.22
C ASP A 23 -9.14 -9.58 6.87
N THR A 24 -8.45 -10.39 7.69
CA THR A 24 -8.20 -11.81 7.43
C THR A 24 -9.40 -12.72 7.61
N SER A 25 -10.49 -12.23 8.20
CA SER A 25 -11.74 -12.98 8.40
C SER A 25 -12.73 -12.85 7.24
N LEU A 26 -12.50 -11.89 6.33
CA LEU A 26 -13.35 -11.68 5.16
C LEU A 26 -12.99 -12.69 4.06
N ALA A 27 -14.00 -13.34 3.48
CA ALA A 27 -13.80 -14.29 2.40
C ALA A 27 -13.08 -13.63 1.20
N GLU A 28 -13.42 -12.39 0.90
CA GLU A 28 -12.80 -11.55 -0.13
C GLU A 28 -11.31 -11.23 0.05
N ASN A 29 -10.77 -11.49 1.25
CA ASN A 29 -9.35 -11.34 1.53
C ASN A 29 -8.60 -12.66 1.52
N ARG A 30 -9.24 -13.75 1.07
CA ARG A 30 -8.52 -14.97 0.69
C ARG A 30 -7.50 -14.63 -0.39
N LYS A 31 -6.33 -15.26 -0.31
CA LYS A 31 -5.20 -14.96 -1.19
C LYS A 31 -5.59 -15.04 -2.66
N ASP A 32 -6.28 -16.12 -3.05
CA ASP A 32 -6.69 -16.34 -4.44
C ASP A 32 -7.60 -15.20 -4.95
N GLU A 33 -8.58 -14.76 -4.16
CA GLU A 33 -9.50 -13.66 -4.52
C GLU A 33 -8.79 -12.30 -4.57
N LYS A 34 -7.74 -12.11 -3.75
CA LYS A 34 -6.91 -10.89 -3.81
C LYS A 34 -6.00 -10.90 -5.04
N ASP A 35 -5.41 -12.04 -5.36
CA ASP A 35 -4.49 -12.18 -6.49
C ASP A 35 -5.23 -11.93 -7.81
N GLU A 36 -6.43 -12.49 -7.99
CA GLU A 36 -7.29 -12.23 -9.16
C GLU A 36 -7.63 -10.74 -9.33
N ARG A 37 -8.01 -10.05 -8.24
CA ARG A 37 -8.33 -8.60 -8.29
C ARG A 37 -7.09 -7.75 -8.59
N LEU A 38 -5.91 -8.16 -8.13
CA LEU A 38 -4.67 -7.44 -8.40
C LEU A 38 -4.31 -7.55 -9.89
N ASP A 39 -4.44 -8.74 -10.46
CA ASP A 39 -4.18 -8.96 -11.88
C ASP A 39 -5.17 -8.20 -12.77
N GLU A 40 -6.47 -8.24 -12.45
CA GLU A 40 -7.51 -7.45 -13.16
C GLU A 40 -7.21 -5.95 -13.09
N ALA A 41 -6.90 -5.43 -11.91
CA ALA A 41 -6.56 -4.00 -11.75
C ALA A 41 -5.30 -3.62 -12.54
N LEU A 42 -4.32 -4.50 -12.66
CA LEU A 42 -3.14 -4.26 -13.47
C LEU A 42 -3.49 -4.23 -14.96
N GLU A 43 -4.30 -5.16 -15.44
CA GLU A 43 -4.75 -5.19 -16.83
C GLU A 43 -5.56 -3.94 -17.21
N GLU A 44 -6.41 -3.46 -16.32
CA GLU A 44 -7.19 -2.22 -16.51
C GLU A 44 -6.35 -0.94 -16.46
N THR A 45 -5.31 -0.91 -15.62
CA THR A 45 -4.43 0.27 -15.46
C THR A 45 -3.47 0.43 -16.64
N PHE A 46 -3.29 -0.63 -17.45
CA PHE A 46 -2.41 -0.62 -18.62
C PHE A 46 -3.16 -0.98 -19.92
N PRO A 47 -4.08 -0.12 -20.40
CA PRO A 47 -4.77 -0.33 -21.67
C PRO A 47 -3.81 -0.40 -22.89
N SER A 48 -2.55 0.05 -22.73
CA SER A 48 -1.45 -0.06 -23.71
C SER A 48 -0.11 0.09 -22.98
N SER A 49 0.60 -1.00 -22.71
CA SER A 49 1.79 -1.04 -21.82
C SER A 49 3.08 -0.39 -22.36
N ASP A 50 3.02 0.48 -23.36
CA ASP A 50 4.19 1.24 -23.81
C ASP A 50 3.78 2.70 -24.11
N PRO A 51 4.27 3.70 -23.35
CA PRO A 51 4.06 5.10 -23.72
C PRO A 51 4.58 5.34 -25.14
N VAL A 52 3.81 6.06 -25.95
CA VAL A 52 4.22 6.39 -27.33
C VAL A 52 5.52 7.19 -27.29
N SER A 53 6.61 6.63 -27.81
CA SER A 53 7.91 7.32 -27.88
C SER A 53 7.81 8.56 -28.77
N VAL A 54 7.70 9.75 -28.16
CA VAL A 54 7.67 11.02 -28.89
C VAL A 54 9.09 11.48 -29.26
N LYS A 55 9.33 11.69 -30.55
CA LYS A 55 10.56 12.35 -31.03
C LYS A 55 10.36 13.86 -30.96
N ILE A 56 11.13 14.55 -30.14
CA ILE A 56 11.14 16.01 -30.07
C ILE A 56 11.83 16.54 -31.34
N THR A 57 11.05 17.09 -32.28
CA THR A 57 11.57 17.82 -33.43
C THR A 57 11.80 19.28 -33.07
N LYS A 58 12.97 19.81 -33.43
CA LYS A 58 13.46 21.15 -33.13
C LYS A 58 12.81 22.22 -34.02
#